data_AF-A0A397SQA2-F1
#
_entry.id   AF-A0A397SQA2-F1
#
_cell.length_a   1.000
_cell.length_b   1.000
_cell.length_c   1.000
_cell.angle_alpha   90.00
_cell.angle_beta   90.00
_cell.angle_gamma   90.00
#
_symmetry.space_group_name_H-M   'P 1'
#
loop_
_entity.id
_entity.type
_entity.pdbx_description
1 polymer ?
#
loop_
_entity_poly.entity_id
_entity_poly.type
_entity_poly.pdbx_seq_one_letter_code
_entity_poly.pdbx_strand_id
1 'polypeptide(L)'
;MADSNNPLNLDYICVISPHEQKSNLEAVRQQAKAIQASAEAQNKLVTILQTQISLPKAVQKYYTSENVVLNKHTNWFVPCYPQQNPCLVCHYFGHNSETCPNIPYTAYNKCVRCWQLGHNFQSCQSSKVRPPFKNNFFYPNELLNRIF
;
A
#
# COMPACT_ATOMS: atom_id res chain seq x y z
N MET A 1 -101.43 -22.80 0.26
CA MET A 1 -100.61 -23.33 -0.85
C MET A 1 -99.26 -22.65 -0.78
N ALA A 2 -98.19 -23.47 -0.63
CA ALA A 2 -96.76 -23.29 -0.97
C ALA A 2 -96.02 -22.00 -0.51
N ASP A 3 -95.01 -22.07 0.37
CA ASP A 3 -93.58 -22.44 0.14
C ASP A 3 -92.87 -21.48 -0.84
N SER A 4 -91.81 -20.74 -0.50
CA SER A 4 -90.43 -21.22 -0.25
C SER A 4 -89.52 -19.98 0.00
N ASN A 5 -88.78 -19.89 1.12
CA ASN A 5 -87.37 -20.27 1.29
C ASN A 5 -86.39 -19.78 0.20
N ASN A 6 -85.55 -18.79 0.54
CA ASN A 6 -84.24 -18.61 -0.08
C ASN A 6 -83.19 -18.27 1.01
N PRO A 7 -82.13 -19.08 1.21
CA PRO A 7 -81.24 -18.95 2.35
C PRO A 7 -80.01 -18.09 2.08
N LEU A 8 -79.65 -17.32 3.11
CA LEU A 8 -78.30 -17.07 3.63
C LEU A 8 -77.12 -17.13 2.66
N ASN A 9 -76.61 -15.94 2.33
CA ASN A 9 -75.22 -15.71 1.95
C ASN A 9 -74.36 -15.86 3.22
N LEU A 10 -73.69 -17.00 3.37
CA LEU A 10 -72.75 -17.26 4.46
C LEU A 10 -71.35 -17.46 3.86
N ASP A 11 -70.51 -16.46 4.11
CA ASP A 11 -69.06 -16.50 4.25
C ASP A 11 -68.33 -17.73 3.70
N TYR A 12 -67.63 -17.51 2.58
CA TYR A 12 -66.54 -18.38 2.13
C TYR A 12 -65.37 -18.26 3.13
N ILE A 13 -65.47 -18.95 4.27
CA ILE A 13 -64.33 -19.21 5.13
C ILE A 13 -63.48 -20.26 4.42
N CYS A 14 -62.40 -19.82 3.79
CA CYS A 14 -61.36 -20.69 3.26
C CYS A 14 -60.66 -21.38 4.46
N VAL A 15 -61.13 -22.58 4.81
CA VAL A 15 -60.50 -23.41 5.85
C VAL A 15 -59.24 -24.02 5.24
N ILE A 16 -58.11 -23.33 5.38
CA ILE A 16 -56.79 -23.87 5.05
C ILE A 16 -56.50 -25.03 6.00
N SER A 17 -56.14 -26.19 5.46
CA SER A 17 -55.91 -27.41 6.24
C SER A 17 -54.76 -27.23 7.24
N PRO A 18 -54.91 -27.62 8.52
CA PRO A 18 -53.85 -27.53 9.53
C PRO A 18 -52.55 -28.25 9.14
N HIS A 19 -52.64 -29.23 8.24
CA HIS A 19 -51.50 -30.01 7.75
C HIS A 19 -50.65 -29.22 6.73
N GLU A 20 -51.25 -28.35 5.93
CA GLU A 20 -50.54 -27.49 4.98
C GLU A 20 -49.82 -26.33 5.68
N GLN A 21 -50.39 -25.80 6.77
CA GLN A 21 -49.74 -24.75 7.57
C GLN A 21 -48.47 -25.25 8.27
N LYS A 22 -48.49 -26.50 8.78
CA LYS A 22 -47.33 -27.12 9.44
C LYS A 22 -46.20 -27.40 8.46
N SER A 23 -46.53 -27.87 7.26
CA SER A 23 -45.60 -28.08 6.14
C SER A 23 -44.93 -26.77 5.69
N ASN A 24 -45.72 -25.71 5.49
CA ASN A 24 -45.21 -24.40 5.10
C ASN A 24 -44.31 -23.77 6.19
N LEU A 25 -44.66 -23.92 7.47
CA LEU A 25 -43.84 -23.43 8.57
C LEU A 25 -42.47 -24.13 8.63
N GLU A 26 -42.44 -25.45 8.38
CA GLU A 26 -41.20 -26.24 8.34
C GLU A 26 -40.30 -25.76 7.19
N ALA A 27 -40.88 -25.54 6.00
CA ALA A 27 -40.16 -25.04 4.83
C ALA A 27 -39.57 -23.64 5.06
N VAL A 28 -40.34 -22.71 5.65
CA VAL A 28 -39.85 -21.37 6.02
C VAL A 28 -38.72 -21.46 7.04
N ARG A 29 -38.82 -22.37 8.01
CA ARG A 29 -37.77 -22.58 9.03
C ARG A 29 -36.49 -23.14 8.42
N GLN A 30 -36.60 -24.04 7.46
CA GLN A 30 -35.44 -24.56 6.72
C GLN A 30 -34.80 -23.48 5.84
N GLN A 31 -35.60 -22.65 5.17
CA GLN A 31 -35.12 -21.51 4.39
C GLN A 31 -34.39 -20.49 5.27
N ALA A 32 -34.93 -20.16 6.45
CA ALA A 32 -34.28 -19.26 7.40
C ALA A 32 -32.91 -19.79 7.88
N LYS A 33 -32.82 -21.10 8.17
CA LYS A 33 -31.53 -21.75 8.52
C LYS A 33 -30.52 -21.66 7.38
N ALA A 34 -30.96 -21.87 6.14
CA ALA A 34 -30.08 -21.78 4.97
C ALA A 34 -29.54 -20.35 4.77
N ILE A 35 -30.41 -19.34 4.93
CA ILE A 35 -30.00 -17.92 4.85
C ILE A 35 -29.00 -17.59 5.96
N GLN A 36 -29.25 -18.05 7.19
CA GLN A 36 -28.33 -17.84 8.31
C GLN A 36 -26.95 -18.47 8.05
N ALA A 37 -26.91 -19.73 7.58
CA ALA A 37 -25.66 -20.40 7.24
C ALA A 37 -24.89 -19.68 6.13
N SER A 38 -25.60 -19.15 5.12
CA SER A 38 -24.99 -18.34 4.06
C SER A 38 -24.41 -17.02 4.60
N ALA A 39 -25.13 -16.33 5.49
CA ALA A 39 -24.65 -15.09 6.10
C ALA A 39 -23.39 -15.34 6.96
N GLU A 40 -23.35 -16.43 7.73
CA GLU A 40 -22.18 -16.81 8.50
C GLU A 40 -20.97 -17.14 7.62
N ALA A 41 -21.17 -17.82 6.49
CA ALA A 41 -20.12 -18.08 5.52
C ALA A 41 -19.56 -16.79 4.91
N GLN A 42 -20.44 -15.84 4.54
CA GLN A 42 -20.03 -14.53 4.03
C GLN A 42 -19.27 -13.73 5.09
N ASN A 43 -19.73 -13.71 6.34
CA ASN A 43 -19.02 -13.04 7.44
C ASN A 43 -17.63 -13.62 7.68
N LYS A 44 -17.46 -14.94 7.59
CA LYS A 44 -16.14 -15.58 7.67
C LYS A 44 -15.21 -15.11 6.55
N LEU A 45 -15.71 -15.02 5.32
CA LEU A 45 -14.94 -14.52 4.17
C LEU A 45 -14.53 -13.05 4.37
N VAL A 46 -15.45 -12.20 4.82
CA VAL A 46 -15.16 -10.79 5.12
C VAL A 46 -14.04 -10.67 6.16
N THR A 47 -14.09 -11.45 7.25
CA THR A 47 -13.06 -11.44 8.28
C THR A 47 -11.70 -11.90 7.76
N ILE A 48 -11.66 -12.93 6.90
CA ILE A 48 -10.41 -13.40 6.28
C ILE A 48 -9.80 -12.32 5.40
N LEU A 49 -10.63 -11.66 4.56
CA LEU A 49 -10.17 -10.58 3.69
C LEU A 49 -9.66 -9.38 4.50
N GLN A 50 -10.37 -8.98 5.56
CA GLN A 50 -9.92 -7.92 6.46
C GLN A 50 -8.59 -8.26 7.13
N THR A 51 -8.40 -9.51 7.53
CA THR A 51 -7.14 -9.98 8.13
C THR A 51 -5.98 -9.91 7.14
N GLN A 52 -6.21 -10.27 5.87
CA GLN A 52 -5.19 -10.18 4.82
C GLN A 52 -4.82 -8.73 4.47
N ILE A 53 -5.79 -7.82 4.44
CA ILE A 53 -5.55 -6.38 4.21
C ILE A 53 -4.79 -5.75 5.38
N SER A 54 -5.02 -6.25 6.60
CA SER A 54 -4.42 -5.71 7.83
C SER A 54 -3.00 -6.24 8.12
N LEU A 55 -2.54 -7.26 7.39
CA LEU A 55 -1.16 -7.75 7.53
C LEU A 55 -0.19 -6.67 7.05
N PRO A 56 0.69 -6.14 7.94
CA PRO A 56 1.65 -5.13 7.54
C PRO A 56 2.61 -5.76 6.53
N LYS A 57 2.51 -5.31 5.28
CA LYS A 57 3.49 -5.66 4.26
C LYS A 57 4.85 -5.20 4.78
N ALA A 58 5.79 -6.13 4.93
CA ALA A 58 7.13 -5.80 5.39
C ALA A 58 7.66 -4.63 4.56
N VAL A 59 8.00 -3.52 5.22
CA VAL A 59 8.47 -2.32 4.52
C VAL A 59 9.82 -2.66 3.90
N GLN A 60 9.82 -2.93 2.60
CA GLN A 60 11.04 -3.19 1.84
C GLN A 60 11.92 -1.95 1.95
N LYS A 61 13.11 -2.12 2.54
CA LYS A 61 14.12 -1.06 2.61
C LYS A 61 15.01 -1.14 1.37
N TYR A 62 15.22 0.01 0.74
CA TYR A 62 16.15 0.16 -0.37
C TYR A 62 17.37 0.95 0.10
N TYR A 63 18.51 0.69 -0.55
CA TYR A 63 19.79 1.29 -0.18
C TYR A 63 20.42 1.92 -1.42
N THR A 64 20.94 3.14 -1.26
CA THR A 64 21.63 3.88 -2.33
C THR A 64 23.11 3.51 -2.42
N SER A 65 23.69 3.08 -1.31
CA SER A 65 25.01 2.43 -1.20
C SER A 65 25.05 1.57 0.06
N GLU A 66 26.17 0.89 0.30
CA GLU A 66 26.40 0.13 1.54
C GLU A 66 26.05 0.97 2.79
N ASN A 67 25.13 0.44 3.60
CA ASN A 67 24.62 1.05 4.83
C ASN A 67 24.01 2.46 4.68
N VAL A 68 23.56 2.84 3.48
CA VAL A 68 22.87 4.11 3.24
C VAL A 68 21.47 3.85 2.73
N VAL A 69 20.48 4.01 3.62
CA VAL A 69 19.06 3.78 3.32
C VAL A 69 18.52 4.91 2.44
N LEU A 70 17.74 4.55 1.43
CA LEU A 70 16.91 5.49 0.67
C LEU A 70 15.85 6.09 1.61
N ASN A 71 15.87 7.41 1.80
CA ASN A 71 15.04 8.10 2.78
C ASN A 71 14.64 9.48 2.25
N LYS A 72 13.36 9.83 2.41
CA LYS A 72 12.80 11.12 1.93
C LYS A 72 13.51 12.37 2.45
N HIS A 73 14.18 12.29 3.59
CA HIS A 73 14.86 13.42 4.23
C HIS A 73 16.35 13.49 3.92
N THR A 74 16.96 12.42 3.39
CA THR A 74 18.42 12.37 3.25
C THR A 74 18.90 11.84 1.90
N ASN A 75 18.21 10.91 1.26
CA ASN A 75 18.56 10.40 -0.07
C ASN A 75 17.28 10.07 -0.82
N TRP A 76 16.71 11.06 -1.50
CA TRP A 76 15.45 10.90 -2.19
C TRP A 76 15.56 11.13 -3.70
N PHE A 77 14.63 10.55 -4.46
CA PHE A 77 14.62 10.66 -5.92
C PHE A 77 14.10 12.00 -6.44
N VAL A 78 13.28 12.68 -5.64
CA VAL A 78 12.60 13.91 -6.04
C VAL A 78 12.93 15.05 -5.07
N PRO A 79 12.83 16.33 -5.50
CA PRO A 79 13.03 17.47 -4.65
C PRO A 79 12.24 17.38 -3.33
N CYS A 80 12.93 17.61 -2.22
CA CYS A 80 12.32 17.68 -0.89
C CYS A 80 12.80 18.96 -0.20
N TYR A 81 11.88 19.73 0.37
CA TYR A 81 12.27 20.90 1.15
C TYR A 81 13.08 20.47 2.38
N PRO A 82 14.17 21.20 2.74
CA PRO A 82 14.62 22.46 2.16
C PRO A 82 15.59 22.33 0.96
N GLN A 83 16.26 21.18 0.77
CA GLN A 83 17.19 20.98 -0.35
C GLN A 83 16.47 20.58 -1.65
N GLN A 84 16.02 21.58 -2.39
CA GLN A 84 15.37 21.38 -3.70
C GLN A 84 16.33 20.99 -4.83
N ASN A 85 17.63 21.26 -4.69
CA ASN A 85 18.62 20.88 -5.68
C ASN A 85 19.18 19.50 -5.36
N PRO A 86 19.43 18.65 -6.37
CA PRO A 86 20.07 17.36 -6.15
C PRO A 86 21.53 17.58 -5.71
N CYS A 87 22.05 16.64 -4.93
CA CYS A 87 23.45 16.62 -4.58
C CYS A 87 24.32 16.55 -5.84
N LEU A 88 25.28 17.47 -5.97
CA LEU A 88 26.20 17.55 -7.12
C LEU A 88 27.10 16.32 -7.31
N VAL A 89 27.14 15.43 -6.31
CA VAL A 89 27.98 14.24 -6.29
C VAL A 89 27.17 12.99 -6.65
N CYS A 90 26.08 12.72 -5.92
CA CYS A 90 25.33 11.47 -6.05
C CYS A 90 23.95 11.63 -6.72
N HIS A 91 23.52 12.86 -7.01
CA HIS A 91 22.25 13.22 -7.66
C HIS A 91 20.95 12.89 -6.90
N TYR A 92 21.04 12.42 -5.65
CA TYR A 92 19.87 12.32 -4.77
C TYR A 92 19.57 13.68 -4.11
N PHE A 93 18.31 13.90 -3.73
CA PHE A 93 17.83 15.07 -3.00
C PHE A 93 17.89 14.85 -1.48
N GLY A 94 17.78 15.96 -0.72
CA GLY A 94 17.77 15.96 0.75
C GLY A 94 19.14 16.22 1.40
N HIS A 95 20.20 16.43 0.62
CA HIS A 95 21.54 16.75 1.12
C HIS A 95 22.37 17.51 0.07
N ASN A 96 23.54 18.02 0.47
CA ASN A 96 24.49 18.69 -0.41
C ASN A 96 25.80 17.88 -0.53
N SER A 97 26.76 18.33 -1.35
CA SER A 97 28.03 17.60 -1.53
C SER A 97 28.87 17.45 -0.26
N GLU A 98 28.73 18.36 0.70
CA GLU A 98 29.49 18.37 1.97
C GLU A 98 28.90 17.39 2.99
N THR A 99 27.62 17.05 2.86
CA THR A 99 26.89 16.11 3.73
C THR A 99 26.45 14.85 3.00
N CYS A 100 27.06 14.55 1.85
CA CYS A 100 26.68 13.43 1.00
C CYS A 100 26.92 12.09 1.71
N PRO A 101 25.87 11.32 2.04
CA PRO A 101 26.02 10.09 2.80
C PRO A 101 26.58 8.94 1.94
N ASN A 102 26.60 9.08 0.61
CA ASN A 102 27.08 8.07 -0.33
C ASN A 102 28.61 8.12 -0.57
N ILE A 103 29.34 9.06 0.05
CA ILE A 103 30.81 9.13 0.03
C ILE A 103 31.34 9.01 1.47
N PRO A 104 32.61 8.64 1.69
CA PRO A 104 33.19 8.62 3.04
C PRO A 104 33.41 10.05 3.54
N TYR A 105 33.37 10.23 4.86
CA TYR A 105 33.62 11.52 5.51
C TYR A 105 35.01 12.09 5.18
N THR A 106 35.98 11.24 4.85
CA THR A 106 37.33 11.63 4.41
C THR A 106 37.35 12.33 3.04
N ALA A 107 36.23 12.32 2.30
CA ALA A 107 36.05 13.03 1.05
C ALA A 107 35.36 14.39 1.21
N TYR A 108 34.87 14.72 2.41
CA TYR A 108 34.23 16.01 2.68
C TYR A 108 35.25 17.14 2.57
N ASN A 109 34.78 18.34 2.19
CA ASN A 109 35.59 19.55 1.97
C ASN A 109 36.68 19.43 0.89
N LYS A 110 36.67 18.34 0.10
CA LYS A 110 37.53 18.20 -1.08
C LYS A 110 36.84 18.78 -2.31
N CYS A 111 37.63 19.18 -3.29
CA CYS A 111 37.11 19.61 -4.57
C CYS A 111 36.28 18.48 -5.22
N VAL A 112 34.99 18.71 -5.48
CA VAL A 112 34.09 17.68 -6.07
C VAL A 112 34.45 17.28 -7.51
N ARG A 113 35.39 17.99 -8.16
CA ARG A 113 35.91 17.64 -9.48
C ARG A 113 37.04 16.61 -9.40
N CYS A 114 38.02 16.82 -8.54
CA CYS A 114 39.26 16.03 -8.51
C CYS A 114 39.53 15.31 -7.17
N TRP A 115 38.72 15.58 -6.14
CA TRP A 115 38.81 15.02 -4.79
C TRP A 115 40.15 15.25 -4.09
N GLN A 116 40.76 16.41 -4.35
CA GLN A 116 41.94 16.91 -3.65
C GLN A 116 41.60 18.12 -2.78
N LEU A 117 42.47 18.40 -1.81
CA LEU A 117 42.39 19.57 -0.92
C LEU A 117 43.03 20.81 -1.56
N GLY A 118 42.82 21.98 -0.95
CA GLY A 118 43.51 23.22 -1.28
C GLY A 118 42.86 24.08 -2.37
N HIS A 119 41.74 23.64 -2.96
CA HIS A 119 40.98 24.43 -3.93
C HIS A 119 39.51 23.97 -4.00
N ASN A 120 38.66 24.79 -4.63
CA ASN A 120 37.23 24.50 -4.83
C ASN A 120 36.94 24.12 -6.30
N PHE A 121 35.69 23.78 -6.62
CA PHE A 121 35.29 23.38 -7.98
C PHE A 121 35.59 24.46 -9.04
N GLN A 122 35.44 25.74 -8.70
CA GLN A 122 35.61 26.87 -9.62
C GLN A 122 37.08 27.13 -9.96
N SER A 123 37.98 26.88 -9.01
CA SER A 123 39.43 27.05 -9.16
C SER A 123 40.17 25.77 -9.56
N CYS A 124 39.44 24.67 -9.81
CA CYS A 124 40.03 23.38 -10.15
C CYS A 124 40.51 23.33 -11.61
N GLN A 125 41.81 23.15 -11.79
CA GLN A 125 42.44 22.94 -13.10
C GLN A 125 42.57 21.47 -13.49
N SER A 126 42.31 20.54 -12.56
CA SER A 126 42.38 19.10 -12.82
C SER A 126 41.16 18.60 -13.59
N SER A 127 41.32 17.46 -14.27
CA SER A 127 40.22 16.75 -14.91
C SER A 127 39.21 16.22 -13.89
N LYS A 128 37.95 16.04 -14.31
CA LYS A 128 36.93 15.38 -13.51
C LYS A 128 37.30 13.92 -13.29
N VAL A 129 37.24 13.46 -12.04
CA VAL A 129 37.47 12.05 -11.68
C VAL A 129 36.22 11.48 -10.97
N ARG A 130 36.14 10.14 -10.92
CA ARG A 130 35.01 9.45 -10.28
C ARG A 130 34.94 9.80 -8.78
N PRO A 131 33.75 10.14 -8.25
CA PRO A 131 33.59 10.30 -6.81
C PRO A 131 33.98 9.06 -6.02
N PRO A 132 34.55 9.22 -4.81
CA PRO A 132 34.87 8.10 -3.94
C PRO A 132 33.59 7.58 -3.27
N PHE A 133 32.69 6.98 -4.05
CA PHE A 133 31.45 6.42 -3.52
C PHE A 133 31.74 5.25 -2.58
N LYS A 134 30.84 5.06 -1.61
CA LYS A 134 30.76 3.82 -0.81
C LYS A 134 30.47 2.62 -1.72
N ASN A 135 30.74 1.42 -1.20
CA ASN A 135 30.52 0.19 -1.96
C ASN A 135 29.07 0.05 -2.41
N ASN A 136 28.88 -0.59 -3.57
CA ASN A 136 27.56 -0.88 -4.16
C ASN A 136 26.68 0.38 -4.33
N PHE A 137 27.28 1.53 -4.63
CA PHE A 137 26.53 2.74 -4.93
C PHE A 137 25.74 2.63 -6.23
N PHE A 138 24.49 3.12 -6.20
CA PHE A 138 23.62 3.28 -7.36
C PHE A 138 23.23 4.74 -7.55
N TYR A 139 23.36 5.23 -8.77
CA TYR A 139 22.71 6.47 -9.17
C TYR A 139 21.18 6.34 -9.13
N PRO A 140 20.44 7.46 -9.02
CA PRO A 140 18.98 7.45 -8.95
C PRO A 140 18.30 6.59 -10.02
N ASN A 141 18.73 6.71 -11.27
CA ASN A 141 18.19 5.93 -12.39
C ASN A 141 18.50 4.44 -12.29
N GLU A 142 19.71 4.08 -11.84
CA GLU A 142 20.12 2.69 -11.66
C GLU A 142 19.32 2.01 -10.54
N LEU A 143 19.04 2.74 -9.46
CA LEU A 143 18.25 2.24 -8.35
C LEU A 143 16.76 2.12 -8.75
N LEU A 144 16.20 3.09 -9.49
CA LEU A 144 14.83 3.01 -9.99
C LEU A 144 14.60 1.75 -10.84
N ASN A 145 15.53 1.44 -11.76
CA ASN A 145 15.46 0.24 -12.62
C ASN A 145 15.57 -1.09 -11.84
N ARG A 146 15.98 -1.06 -10.56
CA ARG A 146 16.04 -2.24 -9.70
C ARG A 146 14.79 -2.42 -8.85
N ILE A 147 14.08 -1.32 -8.60
CA ILE A 147 12.91 -1.29 -7.71
C ILE A 147 11.63 -1.53 -8.51
N PHE A 148 11.55 -1.00 -9.73
CA PHE A 148 10.41 -1.06 -10.63
C PHE A 148 10.76 -1.87 -11.87
#